data_AF-A0A9W4CX99-F1
#
_entry.id   AF-A0A9W4CX99-F1
#
_cell.length_a   1.000
_cell.length_b   1.000
_cell.length_c   1.000
_cell.angle_alpha   90.00
_cell.angle_beta   90.00
_cell.angle_gamma   90.00
#
_symmetry.space_group_name_H-M   'P 1'
#
loop_
_entity.id
_entity.type
_entity.pdbx_description
1 polymer ?
#
loop_
_entity_poly.entity_id
_entity_poly.type
_entity_poly.pdbx_seq_one_letter_code
_entity_poly.pdbx_strand_id
1 'polypeptide(L)'
;MKFFCLAFISTFFGLLASVHASTYYQCPSGRLILFIDIMTRAQEIYRKVKDIDTNTQPGRNTVDDITISGSVGSGDLSYTGPFVPPFKTSHKYSIFINGITTDTYLSETKGRSTGDCTLGPPETQTPPRKVSDWTSLGG
;
A
#
# COMPACT_ATOMS: atom_id res chain seq x y z
N MET A 1 23.14 -0.85 -41.82
CA MET A 1 22.68 0.13 -40.80
C MET A 1 21.23 -0.16 -40.45
N LYS A 2 20.95 -0.76 -39.29
CA LYS A 2 19.58 -0.97 -38.77
C LYS A 2 19.62 -0.91 -37.23
N PHE A 3 19.53 0.30 -36.67
CA PHE A 3 19.50 0.57 -35.22
C PHE A 3 18.37 1.56 -34.87
N PHE A 4 17.20 1.46 -35.50
CA PHE A 4 16.13 2.45 -35.34
C PHE A 4 14.86 1.97 -34.61
N CYS A 5 14.79 0.74 -34.11
CA CYS A 5 13.57 0.23 -33.47
C CYS A 5 13.61 0.14 -31.94
N LEU A 6 14.76 0.34 -31.28
CA LEU A 6 14.85 0.19 -29.82
C LEU A 6 14.48 1.46 -29.03
N ALA A 7 14.54 2.64 -29.65
CA ALA A 7 14.26 3.91 -28.96
C ALA A 7 12.76 4.22 -28.80
N PHE A 8 11.88 3.57 -29.57
CA PHE A 8 10.45 3.88 -29.55
C PHE A 8 9.68 3.18 -28.42
N ILE A 9 10.21 2.05 -27.91
CA ILE A 9 9.59 1.30 -26.82
C ILE A 9 9.85 1.97 -25.46
N SER A 10 11.00 2.63 -25.28
CA SER A 10 11.36 3.29 -24.02
C SER A 10 10.47 4.48 -23.66
N THR A 11 9.96 5.20 -24.66
CA THR A 11 9.19 6.44 -24.43
C THR A 11 7.75 6.15 -23.96
N PHE A 12 7.18 5.01 -24.39
CA PHE A 12 5.81 4.62 -24.00
C PHE A 12 5.72 4.14 -22.54
N PHE A 13 6.77 3.48 -22.03
CA PHE A 13 6.82 3.07 -20.62
C PHE A 13 7.05 4.25 -19.65
N GLY A 14 7.75 5.30 -20.08
CA GLY A 14 8.01 6.47 -19.24
C GLY A 14 6.75 7.30 -18.90
N LEU A 15 5.76 7.34 -19.81
CA LEU A 15 4.54 8.14 -19.66
C LEU A 15 3.46 7.47 -18.80
N LEU A 16 3.40 6.14 -18.74
CA LEU A 16 2.43 5.43 -17.87
C LEU A 16 2.88 5.43 -16.40
N ALA A 17 4.19 5.48 -16.14
CA ALA A 17 4.74 5.57 -14.79
C ALA A 17 4.47 6.92 -14.11
N SER A 18 4.28 8.00 -14.88
CA SER A 18 4.19 9.36 -14.31
C SER A 18 2.81 9.74 -13.77
N VAL A 19 1.73 9.03 -14.14
CA VAL A 19 0.36 9.44 -13.79
C VAL A 19 -0.05 9.05 -12.37
N HIS A 20 0.61 8.06 -11.76
CA HIS A 20 0.34 7.59 -10.39
C HIS A 20 1.50 7.91 -9.41
N ALA A 21 2.54 8.60 -9.88
CA ALA A 21 3.77 8.84 -9.12
C ALA A 21 3.65 9.89 -8.00
N SER A 22 2.49 10.56 -7.86
CA SER A 22 2.34 11.70 -6.95
C SER A 22 1.11 11.65 -6.04
N THR A 23 0.42 10.51 -5.95
CA THR A 23 -0.73 10.35 -5.02
C THR A 23 -0.25 9.90 -3.63
N TYR A 24 -0.80 10.51 -2.59
CA TYR A 24 -0.46 10.21 -1.20
C TYR A 24 -1.72 9.88 -0.38
N TYR A 25 -1.52 9.01 0.61
CA TYR A 25 -2.38 8.88 1.76
C TYR A 25 -1.94 9.87 2.83
N GLN A 26 -2.85 10.70 3.31
CA GLN A 26 -2.65 11.56 4.46
C GLN A 26 -3.24 10.90 5.71
N CYS A 27 -2.37 10.58 6.67
CA CYS A 27 -2.79 9.99 7.93
C CYS A 27 -3.14 11.05 9.00
N PRO A 28 -3.92 10.69 10.04
CA PRO A 28 -4.29 11.60 11.12
C PRO A 28 -3.11 12.31 11.81
N SER A 29 -1.93 11.70 11.84
CA SER A 29 -0.69 12.31 12.32
C SER A 29 -0.09 13.39 11.41
N GLY A 30 -0.68 13.64 10.24
CA GLY A 30 -0.12 14.49 9.19
C GLY A 30 0.97 13.83 8.36
N ARG A 31 1.27 12.53 8.59
CA ARG A 31 2.22 11.78 7.76
C ARG A 31 1.63 11.48 6.40
N LEU A 32 2.47 11.58 5.39
CA LEU A 32 2.13 11.27 4.01
C LEU A 32 2.83 9.98 3.58
N ILE A 33 2.06 9.05 3.03
CA ILE A 33 2.57 7.77 2.52
C ILE A 33 2.21 7.68 1.05
N LEU A 34 3.18 7.32 0.21
CA LEU A 34 2.93 7.19 -1.21
C LEU A 34 1.91 6.09 -1.48
N PHE A 35 1.00 6.36 -2.41
CA PHE A 35 0.01 5.38 -2.87
C PHE A 35 0.68 4.07 -3.33
N ILE A 36 1.82 4.17 -4.02
CA ILE A 36 2.53 3.00 -4.53
C ILE A 36 3.01 2.05 -3.43
N ASP A 37 3.41 2.57 -2.27
CA ASP A 37 3.87 1.74 -1.14
C ASP A 37 2.70 0.93 -0.57
N ILE A 38 1.54 1.57 -0.47
CA ILE A 38 0.29 0.93 -0.02
C ILE A 38 -0.15 -0.14 -1.00
N MET A 39 -0.20 0.18 -2.29
CA MET A 39 -0.61 -0.77 -3.32
C MET A 39 0.36 -1.94 -3.45
N THR A 40 1.66 -1.70 -3.30
CA THR A 40 2.67 -2.76 -3.29
C THR A 40 2.39 -3.75 -2.16
N ARG A 41 2.17 -3.25 -0.94
CA ARG A 41 1.84 -4.11 0.19
C ARG A 41 0.49 -4.81 0.01
N ALA A 42 -0.51 -4.14 -0.53
CA ALA A 42 -1.81 -4.75 -0.82
C ALA A 42 -1.66 -5.92 -1.81
N GLN A 43 -0.87 -5.75 -2.87
CA GLN A 43 -0.58 -6.83 -3.83
C GLN A 43 0.16 -8.01 -3.19
N GLU A 44 1.08 -7.77 -2.25
CA GLU A 44 1.71 -8.84 -1.46
C GLU A 44 0.69 -9.61 -0.64
N ILE A 45 -0.22 -8.91 0.04
CA ILE A 45 -1.31 -9.53 0.81
C ILE A 45 -2.15 -10.41 -0.10
N TYR A 46 -2.59 -9.87 -1.25
CA TYR A 46 -3.35 -10.64 -2.24
C TYR A 46 -2.63 -11.90 -2.69
N ARG A 47 -1.34 -11.81 -3.02
CA ARG A 47 -0.55 -12.97 -3.45
C ARG A 47 -0.47 -14.04 -2.37
N LYS A 48 -0.32 -13.64 -1.10
CA LYS A 48 -0.26 -14.57 0.03
C LYS A 48 -1.58 -15.28 0.30
N VAL A 49 -2.71 -14.57 0.09
CA VAL A 49 -4.04 -15.14 0.36
C VAL A 49 -4.70 -15.81 -0.85
N LYS A 50 -4.15 -15.64 -2.05
CA LYS A 50 -4.72 -16.14 -3.31
C LYS A 50 -4.96 -17.65 -3.31
N ASP A 51 -4.06 -18.41 -2.70
CA ASP A 51 -4.09 -19.88 -2.71
C ASP A 51 -4.86 -20.46 -1.50
N ILE A 52 -5.40 -19.60 -0.64
CA ILE A 52 -6.24 -20.00 0.49
C ILE A 52 -7.67 -20.13 -0.04
N ASP A 53 -8.25 -21.32 0.14
CA ASP A 53 -9.65 -21.54 -0.20
C ASP A 53 -10.56 -20.80 0.81
N THR A 54 -10.91 -19.58 0.45
CA THR A 54 -11.81 -18.71 1.23
C THR A 54 -13.29 -19.09 1.08
N ASN A 55 -13.62 -20.09 0.26
CA ASN A 55 -14.99 -20.60 0.13
C ASN A 55 -15.28 -21.74 1.13
N THR A 56 -14.29 -22.55 1.47
CA THR A 56 -14.47 -23.70 2.39
C THR A 56 -14.22 -23.39 3.86
N GLN A 57 -13.61 -22.25 4.19
CA GLN A 57 -13.34 -21.85 5.57
C GLN A 57 -14.03 -20.52 5.93
N PRO A 58 -15.37 -20.51 6.11
CA PRO A 58 -16.05 -19.35 6.63
C PRO A 58 -15.57 -19.05 8.05
N GLY A 59 -15.05 -17.84 8.27
CA GLY A 59 -14.60 -17.43 9.60
C GLY A 59 -13.42 -16.47 9.56
N ARG A 60 -12.69 -16.40 10.68
CA ARG A 60 -11.49 -15.59 10.83
C ARG A 60 -10.26 -16.49 10.87
N ASN A 61 -9.42 -16.40 9.85
CA ASN A 61 -8.15 -17.11 9.75
C ASN A 61 -6.99 -16.13 9.79
N THR A 62 -5.79 -16.58 10.16
CA THR A 62 -4.58 -15.76 10.10
C THR A 62 -3.46 -16.53 9.41
N VAL A 63 -2.89 -15.92 8.37
CA VAL A 63 -1.76 -16.48 7.61
C VAL A 63 -0.72 -15.38 7.43
N ASP A 64 0.52 -15.63 7.86
CA ASP A 64 1.62 -14.65 7.77
C ASP A 64 1.24 -13.24 8.26
N ASP A 65 0.64 -13.15 9.45
CA ASP A 65 0.13 -11.90 10.07
C ASP A 65 -0.99 -11.20 9.29
N ILE A 66 -1.56 -11.85 8.28
CA ILE A 66 -2.73 -11.39 7.53
C ILE A 66 -3.96 -12.08 8.12
N THR A 67 -4.83 -11.30 8.72
CA THR A 67 -6.16 -11.76 9.12
C THR A 67 -7.07 -11.77 7.90
N ILE A 68 -7.66 -12.93 7.60
CA ILE A 68 -8.69 -13.14 6.60
C ILE A 68 -10.01 -13.28 7.35
N SER A 69 -11.03 -12.51 6.99
CA SER A 69 -12.35 -12.58 7.62
C SER A 69 -13.44 -12.70 6.57
N GLY A 70 -14.45 -13.53 6.83
CA GLY A 70 -15.60 -13.72 5.94
C GLY A 70 -15.33 -14.74 4.84
N SER A 71 -16.15 -14.72 3.80
CA SER A 71 -16.00 -15.60 2.63
C SER A 71 -16.52 -14.94 1.35
N VAL A 72 -16.10 -15.43 0.18
CA VAL A 72 -16.68 -14.97 -1.10
C VAL A 72 -18.17 -15.32 -1.16
N GLY A 73 -18.55 -16.50 -0.69
CA GLY A 73 -19.92 -17.00 -0.71
C GLY A 73 -20.91 -16.15 0.10
N SER A 74 -20.46 -15.54 1.21
CA SER A 74 -21.25 -14.60 2.03
C SER A 74 -21.16 -13.15 1.56
N GLY A 75 -20.26 -12.82 0.62
CA GLY A 75 -20.07 -11.46 0.12
C GLY A 75 -19.39 -10.50 1.11
N ASP A 76 -18.73 -11.03 2.15
CA ASP A 76 -18.14 -10.26 3.25
C ASP A 76 -16.64 -10.55 3.46
N LEU A 77 -15.94 -10.95 2.39
CA LEU A 77 -14.52 -11.25 2.44
C LEU A 77 -13.68 -9.99 2.66
N SER A 78 -12.74 -10.06 3.59
CA SER A 78 -11.77 -8.99 3.85
C SER A 78 -10.41 -9.52 4.31
N TYR A 79 -9.37 -8.73 4.03
CA TYR A 79 -8.00 -9.02 4.43
C TYR A 79 -7.42 -7.84 5.20
N THR A 80 -6.82 -8.11 6.35
CA THR A 80 -6.18 -7.10 7.18
C THR A 80 -4.77 -7.54 7.52
N GLY A 81 -3.78 -6.70 7.23
CA GLY A 81 -2.38 -7.00 7.53
C GLY A 81 -1.60 -5.78 8.02
N PRO A 82 -0.45 -5.97 8.68
CA PRO A 82 0.40 -4.87 9.09
C PRO A 82 1.02 -4.18 7.87
N PHE A 83 1.19 -2.85 7.99
CA PHE A 83 1.96 -2.02 7.07
C PHE A 83 3.12 -1.38 7.83
N VAL A 84 4.33 -1.49 7.28
CA VAL A 84 5.54 -0.86 7.83
C VAL A 84 5.92 0.29 6.91
N PRO A 85 5.70 1.56 7.33
CA PRO A 85 6.03 2.70 6.50
C PRO A 85 7.54 2.85 6.30
N PRO A 86 8.00 3.50 5.22
CA PRO A 86 9.43 3.72 4.93
C PRO A 86 10.08 4.81 5.80
N PHE A 87 9.52 5.09 6.98
CA PHE A 87 10.01 6.10 7.92
C PHE A 87 9.88 5.62 9.37
N LYS A 88 10.73 6.16 10.26
CA LYS A 88 10.65 5.86 11.70
C LYS A 88 9.42 6.52 12.32
N THR A 89 8.65 5.73 13.06
CA THR A 89 7.42 6.17 13.72
C THR A 89 7.11 5.24 14.90
N SER A 90 6.46 5.79 15.93
CA SER A 90 5.90 5.01 17.03
C SER A 90 4.45 4.58 16.77
N HIS A 91 3.85 5.02 15.66
CA HIS A 91 2.50 4.66 15.26
C HIS A 91 2.52 3.30 14.54
N LYS A 92 1.45 2.53 14.69
CA LYS A 92 1.23 1.30 13.95
C LYS A 92 0.34 1.58 12.75
N TYR A 93 0.59 0.90 11.64
CA TYR A 93 -0.24 1.03 10.44
C TYR A 93 -0.71 -0.35 10.02
N SER A 94 -1.93 -0.41 9.49
CA SER A 94 -2.49 -1.62 8.90
C SER A 94 -3.20 -1.30 7.60
N ILE A 95 -3.10 -2.23 6.66
CA ILE A 95 -3.86 -2.21 5.42
C ILE A 95 -5.07 -3.11 5.62
N PHE A 96 -6.24 -2.55 5.31
CA PHE A 96 -7.49 -3.29 5.14
C PHE A 96 -7.82 -3.34 3.66
N ILE A 97 -8.27 -4.51 3.22
CA ILE A 97 -8.63 -4.78 1.84
C ILE A 97 -10.00 -5.42 1.83
N ASN A 98 -10.93 -4.83 1.07
CA ASN A 98 -12.18 -5.48 0.75
C ASN A 98 -11.89 -6.61 -0.26
N GLY A 99 -12.05 -7.86 0.14
CA GLY A 99 -11.75 -9.02 -0.70
C GLY A 99 -12.72 -9.23 -1.86
N ILE A 100 -13.83 -8.48 -1.91
CA ILE A 100 -14.83 -8.52 -2.99
C ILE A 100 -14.58 -7.38 -3.99
N THR A 101 -14.54 -6.13 -3.53
CA THR A 101 -14.37 -4.95 -4.41
C THR A 101 -12.93 -4.63 -4.73
N THR A 102 -12.00 -5.21 -3.98
CA THR A 102 -10.57 -4.95 -4.00
C THR A 102 -10.10 -3.60 -3.47
N ASP A 103 -11.03 -2.81 -2.93
CA ASP A 103 -10.74 -1.51 -2.32
C ASP A 103 -9.74 -1.66 -1.17
N THR A 104 -8.75 -0.77 -1.14
CA THR A 104 -7.64 -0.80 -0.18
C THR A 104 -7.68 0.46 0.68
N TYR A 105 -7.56 0.27 1.98
CA TYR A 105 -7.61 1.32 2.99
C TYR A 105 -6.41 1.21 3.91
N LEU A 106 -5.93 2.34 4.40
CA LEU A 106 -4.82 2.42 5.33
C LEU A 106 -5.33 3.04 6.63
N SER A 107 -5.03 2.42 7.76
CA SER A 107 -5.30 2.99 9.08
C SER A 107 -4.01 3.23 9.86
N GLU A 108 -4.03 4.26 10.70
CA GLU A 108 -2.98 4.63 11.63
C GLU A 108 -3.49 4.47 13.07
N THR A 109 -2.69 3.84 13.93
CA THR A 109 -3.01 3.65 15.34
C THR A 109 -1.89 4.20 16.23
N LYS A 110 -2.26 5.04 17.20
CA LYS A 110 -1.39 5.56 18.26
C LYS A 110 -2.04 5.32 19.63
N GLY A 111 -1.45 4.45 20.43
CA GLY A 111 -2.02 4.08 21.73
C GLY A 111 -3.39 3.43 21.56
N ARG A 112 -4.46 4.08 22.04
CA ARG A 112 -5.86 3.63 21.89
C ARG A 112 -6.64 4.32 20.76
N SER A 113 -6.03 5.28 20.07
CA SER A 113 -6.67 6.01 18.98
C SER A 113 -6.30 5.36 17.65
N THR A 114 -7.30 5.06 16.83
CA THR A 114 -7.17 4.59 15.46
C THR A 114 -7.91 5.55 14.54
N GLY A 115 -7.31 5.90 13.41
CA GLY A 115 -7.95 6.71 12.38
C GLY A 115 -7.48 6.33 10.99
N ASP A 116 -8.35 6.53 10.01
CA ASP A 116 -8.08 6.17 8.63
C ASP A 116 -7.26 7.26 7.94
N CYS A 117 -6.32 6.83 7.10
CA CYS A 117 -5.60 7.71 6.21
C CYS A 117 -6.42 7.92 4.92
N THR A 118 -6.49 9.15 4.44
CA THR A 118 -7.32 9.52 3.28
C THR A 118 -6.48 9.79 2.05
N LEU A 119 -6.99 9.42 0.88
CA LEU A 119 -6.38 9.77 -0.41
C LEU A 119 -6.56 11.27 -0.67
N GLY A 120 -5.45 11.99 -0.86
CA GLY A 120 -5.44 13.41 -1.21
C GLY A 120 -4.95 13.66 -2.64
N PRO A 121 -5.41 14.74 -3.32
CA PRO A 121 -4.86 15.16 -4.59
C PRO A 121 -3.40 15.66 -4.42
N PRO A 122 -2.55 15.55 -5.46
CA PRO A 122 -1.14 15.96 -5.41
C PRO A 122 -0.90 17.46 -5.10
N GLU A 123 -1.93 18.31 -5.16
CA GLU A 123 -1.80 19.78 -5.12
C GLU A 123 -1.73 20.42 -3.72
N THR A 124 -1.89 19.68 -2.62
CA THR A 124 -1.91 20.29 -1.27
C THR A 124 -0.76 19.90 -0.36
N GLN A 125 0.21 19.12 -0.84
CA GLN A 125 1.14 18.44 0.06
C GLN A 125 2.59 18.55 -0.40
N THR A 126 3.38 19.31 0.35
CA THR A 126 4.84 19.21 0.27
C THR A 126 5.22 17.78 0.63
N PRO A 127 5.84 17.00 -0.28
CA PRO A 127 6.24 15.64 0.04
C PRO A 127 7.19 15.67 1.25
N PRO A 128 7.06 14.74 2.21
CA PRO A 128 8.04 14.62 3.28
C PRO A 128 9.40 14.42 2.61
N ARG A 129 10.37 15.26 2.99
CA ARG A 129 11.73 15.20 2.47
C ARG A 129 12.20 13.75 2.56
N LYS A 130 12.36 13.07 1.42
CA LYS A 130 13.09 11.80 1.38
C LYS A 130 14.43 12.08 2.05
N VAL A 131 14.73 11.36 3.13
CA VAL A 131 16.10 11.33 3.65
C VAL A 131 16.87 10.47 2.68
N SER A 132 17.27 11.06 1.56
CA SER A 132 18.43 10.60 0.83
C SER A 132 19.66 10.84 1.72
N ASP A 133 20.56 9.87 1.74
CA ASP A 133 21.92 9.94 2.28
C ASP A 133 22.07 9.49 3.75
N TRP A 134 21.93 8.18 3.94
CA TRP A 134 22.84 7.46 4.84
C TRP A 134 24.22 7.34 4.18
N THR A 135 24.94 8.45 4.06
CA THR A 135 26.40 8.47 3.90
C THR A 135 26.90 9.87 4.23
N SER A 136 27.85 9.94 5.17
CA SER A 136 28.62 11.11 5.66
C SER A 136 28.14 11.79 6.95
N LEU A 137 28.10 11.03 8.05
CA LEU A 137 28.52 11.55 9.36
C LEU A 137 29.42 10.51 10.04
N GLY A 138 30.73 10.72 9.93
CA GLY A 138 31.72 9.96 10.70
C GLY A 138 33.12 10.02 10.12
N GLY A 139 33.90 11.02 10.56
CA GLY A 139 35.37 10.96 10.69
C GLY A 139 36.18 11.27 9.46
#